data_AF-E9CQW0-F1
#
_entry.id   AF-E9CQW0-F1
#
_cell.length_a   1.000
_cell.length_b   1.000
_cell.length_c   1.000
_cell.angle_alpha   90.00
_cell.angle_beta   90.00
_cell.angle_gamma   90.00
#
_symmetry.space_group_name_H-M   'P 1'
#
loop_
_entity.id
_entity.type
_entity.pdbx_description
1 polymer ?
#
loop_
_entity_poly.entity_id
_entity_poly.type
_entity_poly.pdbx_seq_one_letter_code
_entity_poly.pdbx_strand_id
1 'polypeptide(L)'
;WQLYRQYYVLVITSTTGQGDLPASIAPLFHTIRNQLGYQPELRYGLIALGDSSYDNFCGAGRAFDALLQEQGATRVGEMLEIDATEQPEPEVVSCPWVEQWGRLLE
;
A
#
# COMPACT_ATOMS: atom_id res chain seq x y z
N TRP A 1 -7.02 -7.85 9.94
CA TRP A 1 -7.67 -6.88 9.03
C TRP A 1 -9.00 -6.38 9.57
N GLN A 2 -10.06 -7.21 9.73
CA GLN A 2 -11.37 -6.75 10.23
C GLN A 2 -11.30 -6.00 11.57
N LEU A 3 -10.39 -6.40 12.46
CA LEU A 3 -10.12 -5.71 13.74
C LEU A 3 -9.72 -4.24 13.56
N TYR A 4 -9.16 -3.88 12.40
CA TYR A 4 -8.70 -2.54 12.06
C TYR A 4 -9.72 -1.72 11.26
N ARG A 5 -10.94 -2.24 11.04
CA ARG A 5 -11.96 -1.60 10.17
C ARG A 5 -12.30 -0.15 10.56
N GLN A 6 -12.18 0.20 11.83
CA GLN A 6 -12.45 1.54 12.36
C GLN A 6 -11.16 2.29 12.73
N TYR A 7 -10.01 1.80 12.28
CA TYR A 7 -8.69 2.37 12.56
C TYR A 7 -8.00 2.80 11.26
N TYR A 8 -6.84 3.43 11.43
CA TYR A 8 -5.91 3.71 10.36
C TYR A 8 -4.98 2.51 10.13
N VAL A 9 -4.81 2.10 8.88
CA VAL A 9 -3.87 1.04 8.47
C VAL A 9 -2.82 1.61 7.53
N LEU A 10 -1.55 1.34 7.77
CA LEU A 10 -0.49 1.63 6.81
C LEU A 10 -0.07 0.33 6.11
N VAL A 11 -0.29 0.25 4.80
CA VAL A 11 0.15 -0.87 3.98
C VAL A 11 1.52 -0.54 3.37
N ILE A 12 2.48 -1.45 3.50
CA ILE A 12 3.81 -1.31 2.93
C ILE A 12 4.11 -2.58 2.15
N THR A 13 4.39 -2.45 0.86
CA THR A 13 4.69 -3.61 0.01
C THR A 13 5.71 -3.28 -1.06
N SER A 14 6.63 -4.21 -1.30
CA SER A 14 7.41 -4.22 -2.53
C SER A 14 6.62 -4.86 -3.68
N THR A 15 7.16 -4.76 -4.88
CA THR A 15 6.69 -5.44 -6.08
C THR A 15 7.67 -6.55 -6.42
N THR A 16 7.15 -7.74 -6.76
CA THR A 16 7.98 -8.89 -7.17
C THR A 16 7.64 -9.32 -8.59
N GLY A 17 8.59 -9.93 -9.29
CA GLY A 17 8.36 -10.46 -10.63
C GLY A 17 7.94 -9.36 -11.62
N GLN A 18 6.77 -9.52 -12.25
CA GLN A 18 6.25 -8.64 -13.29
C GLN A 18 5.13 -7.72 -12.78
N GLY A 19 5.15 -7.38 -11.48
CA GLY A 19 4.09 -6.60 -10.84
C GLY A 19 3.31 -7.33 -9.75
N ASP A 20 3.75 -8.53 -9.39
CA ASP A 20 3.04 -9.39 -8.45
C ASP A 20 3.31 -8.98 -7.00
N LEU A 21 2.34 -9.30 -6.15
CA LEU A 21 2.48 -9.16 -4.71
C LEU A 21 3.54 -10.14 -4.16
N PRO A 22 4.41 -9.70 -3.23
CA PRO A 22 5.29 -10.58 -2.50
C PRO A 22 4.51 -11.68 -1.79
N ALA A 23 5.08 -12.89 -1.71
CA ALA A 23 4.44 -14.03 -1.05
C ALA A 23 4.09 -13.77 0.43
N SER A 24 4.78 -12.83 1.08
CA SER A 24 4.52 -12.42 2.46
C SER A 24 3.19 -11.67 2.65
N ILE A 25 2.75 -10.91 1.65
CA ILE A 25 1.53 -10.08 1.73
C ILE A 25 0.41 -10.57 0.82
N ALA A 26 0.72 -11.39 -0.19
CA ALA A 26 -0.26 -11.95 -1.10
C ALA A 26 -1.43 -12.65 -0.38
N PRO A 27 -1.24 -13.47 0.69
CA PRO A 27 -2.37 -14.07 1.40
C PRO A 27 -3.35 -13.04 1.97
N LEU A 28 -2.85 -11.94 2.52
CA LEU A 28 -3.68 -10.85 3.05
C LEU A 28 -4.51 -10.20 1.95
N PHE A 29 -3.89 -9.87 0.81
CA PHE A 29 -4.59 -9.31 -0.35
C PHE A 29 -5.74 -10.21 -0.81
N HIS A 30 -5.49 -11.51 -0.96
CA HIS A 30 -6.50 -12.48 -1.36
C HIS A 30 -7.62 -12.61 -0.35
N THR A 31 -7.32 -12.59 0.96
CA THR A 31 -8.34 -12.59 2.01
C THR A 31 -9.21 -11.33 1.95
N ILE A 32 -8.61 -10.15 1.79
CA ILE A 32 -9.35 -8.89 1.66
C ILE A 32 -10.28 -8.93 0.45
N ARG A 33 -9.76 -9.36 -0.71
CA ARG A 33 -10.53 -9.46 -1.95
C ARG A 33 -11.69 -10.43 -1.85
N ASN A 34 -11.45 -11.61 -1.30
CA ASN A 34 -12.41 -12.71 -1.39
C ASN A 34 -13.42 -12.74 -0.23
N GLN A 35 -13.12 -12.12 0.92
CA GLN A 35 -13.90 -12.32 2.15
C GLN A 35 -14.50 -11.05 2.76
N LEU A 36 -13.98 -9.86 2.46
CA LEU A 36 -14.38 -8.66 3.21
C LEU A 36 -15.43 -7.81 2.52
N GLY A 37 -15.36 -7.68 1.19
CA GLY A 37 -16.31 -6.85 0.45
C GLY A 37 -16.22 -5.38 0.89
N TYR A 38 -17.35 -4.75 1.22
CA TYR A 38 -17.46 -3.30 1.48
C TYR A 38 -16.93 -2.86 2.85
N GLN A 39 -16.00 -1.89 2.86
CA GLN A 39 -15.22 -1.42 4.01
C GLN A 39 -15.14 0.13 4.13
N PRO A 40 -16.28 0.85 4.22
CA PRO A 40 -16.32 2.31 4.16
C PRO A 40 -15.67 3.03 5.35
N GLU A 41 -15.55 2.35 6.49
CA GLU A 41 -14.99 2.93 7.71
C GLU A 41 -13.46 2.87 7.72
N LEU A 42 -12.87 2.02 6.87
CA LEU A 42 -11.44 1.79 6.87
C LEU A 42 -10.72 2.98 6.22
N ARG A 43 -9.70 3.47 6.92
CA ARG A 43 -8.81 4.51 6.44
C ARG A 43 -7.40 3.94 6.31
N TYR A 44 -6.71 4.21 5.21
CA TYR A 44 -5.39 3.63 4.99
C TYR A 44 -4.39 4.58 4.34
N GLY A 45 -3.11 4.35 4.63
CA GLY A 45 -1.97 4.88 3.88
C GLY A 45 -1.29 3.75 3.11
N LEU A 46 -0.47 4.09 2.12
CA LEU A 46 0.19 3.12 1.27
C LEU A 46 1.59 3.57 0.87
N ILE A 47 2.57 2.69 1.09
CA ILE A 47 3.93 2.81 0.58
C ILE A 47 4.20 1.63 -0.34
N ALA A 48 4.50 1.93 -1.60
CA ALA A 48 4.84 0.97 -2.63
C ALA A 48 6.32 1.07 -2.96
N LEU A 49 7.02 -0.06 -2.93
CA LEU A 49 8.41 -0.16 -3.39
C LEU A 49 8.45 -0.89 -4.72
N GLY A 50 9.23 -0.39 -5.66
CA GLY A 50 9.41 -0.98 -6.97
C GLY A 50 10.74 -0.59 -7.59
N ASP A 51 10.94 -1.05 -8.81
CA ASP A 51 12.08 -0.72 -9.66
C ASP A 51 11.49 -0.28 -11.01
N SER A 52 11.74 0.97 -11.40
CA SER A 52 11.15 1.54 -12.63
C SER A 52 11.74 0.97 -13.93
N SER A 53 12.80 0.15 -13.84
CA SER A 53 13.32 -0.63 -14.97
C SER A 53 12.37 -1.73 -15.41
N TYR A 54 11.39 -2.08 -14.56
CA TYR A 54 10.34 -3.05 -14.87
C TYR A 54 9.07 -2.35 -15.33
N ASP A 55 8.37 -2.97 -16.29
CA ASP A 55 7.16 -2.40 -16.90
C ASP A 55 6.05 -2.07 -15.88
N ASN A 56 5.95 -2.86 -14.80
CA ASN A 56 4.91 -2.70 -13.79
C ASN A 56 5.45 -2.10 -12.49
N PHE A 57 6.02 -0.90 -12.61
CA PHE A 57 6.54 -0.13 -11.48
C PHE A 57 5.47 0.07 -10.39
N CYS A 58 5.81 -0.33 -9.16
CA CYS A 58 4.91 -0.29 -7.99
C CYS A 58 3.57 -1.04 -8.18
N GLY A 59 3.51 -2.01 -9.09
CA GLY A 59 2.30 -2.74 -9.46
C GLY A 59 1.57 -3.39 -8.28
N ALA A 60 2.31 -3.97 -7.32
CA ALA A 60 1.71 -4.59 -6.13
C ALA A 60 1.00 -3.56 -5.23
N GLY A 61 1.61 -2.38 -5.04
CA GLY A 61 1.01 -1.28 -4.29
C GLY A 61 -0.23 -0.75 -4.99
N ARG A 62 -0.15 -0.48 -6.29
CA ARG A 62 -1.28 -0.03 -7.12
C ARG A 62 -2.45 -1.02 -7.10
N ALA A 63 -2.18 -2.33 -7.13
CA ALA A 63 -3.20 -3.36 -7.00
C ALA A 63 -3.86 -3.33 -5.62
N PHE A 64 -3.09 -3.15 -4.54
CA PHE A 64 -3.63 -2.99 -3.18
C PHE A 64 -4.52 -1.75 -3.06
N ASP A 65 -4.07 -0.62 -3.59
CA ASP A 65 -4.82 0.62 -3.62
C ASP A 65 -6.16 0.45 -4.33
N ALA A 66 -6.13 -0.08 -5.55
CA ALA A 66 -7.33 -0.31 -6.36
C ALA A 66 -8.34 -1.22 -5.64
N LEU A 67 -7.87 -2.31 -5.01
CA LEU A 67 -8.74 -3.21 -4.24
C LEU A 67 -9.44 -2.49 -3.08
N LEU A 68 -8.70 -1.67 -2.33
CA LEU A 68 -9.24 -0.97 -1.17
C LEU A 68 -10.22 0.15 -1.58
N GLN A 69 -9.91 0.86 -2.67
CA GLN A 69 -10.81 1.86 -3.26
C GLN A 69 -12.10 1.21 -3.78
N GLU A 70 -12.01 0.06 -4.47
CA GLU A 70 -13.19 -0.70 -4.94
C GLU A 70 -14.08 -1.12 -3.77
N GLN A 71 -13.48 -1.44 -2.63
CA GLN A 71 -14.19 -1.81 -1.41
C GLN A 71 -14.70 -0.61 -0.60
N GLY A 72 -14.49 0.63 -1.08
CA GLY A 72 -14.97 1.85 -0.44
C GLY A 72 -14.11 2.34 0.73
N ALA A 73 -12.93 1.77 0.96
CA ALA A 73 -11.99 2.29 1.94
C ALA A 73 -11.44 3.65 1.49
N THR A 74 -11.10 4.52 2.44
CA THR A 74 -10.61 5.87 2.16
C THR A 74 -9.08 5.91 2.28
N ARG A 75 -8.38 6.32 1.22
CA ARG A 75 -6.94 6.60 1.31
C ARG A 75 -6.72 7.93 2.02
N VAL A 76 -5.84 7.93 3.01
CA VAL A 76 -5.39 9.14 3.71
C VAL A 76 -4.07 9.59 3.08
N GLY A 77 -4.08 10.75 2.45
CA GLY A 77 -2.93 11.28 1.71
C GLY A 77 -2.68 10.54 0.38
N GLU A 78 -1.54 10.85 -0.23
CA GLU A 78 -1.10 10.21 -1.47
C GLU A 78 -0.26 8.97 -1.19
N MET A 79 -0.37 7.96 -2.06
CA MET A 79 0.51 6.80 -2.01
C MET A 79 1.97 7.24 -2.24
N LEU A 80 2.90 6.75 -1.43
CA LEU A 80 4.33 6.89 -1.70
C LEU A 80 4.79 5.78 -2.65
N GLU A 81 5.41 6.14 -3.77
CA GLU A 81 6.12 5.22 -4.65
C GLU A 81 7.62 5.43 -4.48
N ILE A 82 8.36 4.36 -4.16
CA ILE A 82 9.81 4.35 -3.99
C ILE A 82 10.42 3.55 -5.12
N ASP A 83 11.32 4.17 -5.86
CA ASP A 83 12.07 3.56 -6.94
C ASP A 83 13.46 3.14 -6.48
N ALA A 84 13.72 1.84 -6.44
CA ALA A 84 15.02 1.28 -6.04
C ALA A 84 16.18 1.69 -6.96
N THR A 85 15.90 2.12 -8.20
CA THR A 85 16.94 2.57 -9.14
C THR A 85 17.44 3.97 -8.83
N GLU A 86 16.54 4.86 -8.39
CA GLU A 86 16.85 6.23 -8.00
C GLU A 86 17.20 6.35 -6.51
N GLN A 87 16.57 5.52 -5.69
CA GLN A 87 16.58 5.59 -4.23
C GLN A 87 16.96 4.23 -3.63
N PRO A 88 18.27 3.92 -3.53
CA PRO A 88 18.72 2.63 -3.00
C PRO A 88 18.45 2.46 -1.49
N GLU A 89 18.24 3.57 -0.77
CA GLU A 89 17.97 3.61 0.67
C GLU A 89 16.50 4.06 0.91
N PRO A 90 15.53 3.14 0.93
CA PRO A 90 14.10 3.48 0.98
C PRO A 90 13.69 4.20 2.26
N GLU A 91 14.44 4.04 3.35
CA GLU A 91 14.24 4.73 4.63
C GLU A 91 14.44 6.25 4.54
N VAL A 92 15.32 6.73 3.65
CA VAL A 92 15.58 8.16 3.45
C VAL A 92 14.32 8.88 2.95
N VAL A 93 13.44 8.18 2.24
CA VAL A 93 12.21 8.74 1.67
C VAL A 93 10.98 8.33 2.47
N SER A 94 10.91 7.09 2.94
CA SER A 94 9.77 6.59 3.70
C SER A 94 9.66 7.17 5.10
N CYS A 95 10.77 7.37 5.83
CA CYS A 95 10.73 7.96 7.18
C CYS A 95 10.09 9.37 7.20
N PRO A 96 10.57 10.36 6.43
CA PRO A 96 9.96 11.69 6.43
C PRO A 96 8.51 11.65 5.90
N TRP A 97 8.21 10.77 4.96
CA TRP A 97 6.84 10.59 4.47
C TRP A 97 5.92 10.06 5.58
N VAL A 98 6.33 9.06 6.36
CA VAL A 98 5.53 8.51 7.47
C VAL A 98 5.29 9.57 8.54
N GLU A 99 6.29 10.40 8.85
CA GLU A 99 6.10 11.53 9.77
C GLU A 99 5.06 12.53 9.27
N GLN A 100 5.09 12.85 7.97
CA GLN A 100 4.12 13.75 7.36
C GLN A 100 2.73 13.12 7.29
N TRP A 101 2.64 11.85 6.89
CA TRP A 101 1.40 11.10 6.83
C TRP A 101 0.75 10.96 8.21
N GLY A 102 1.54 10.73 9.25
CA GLY A 102 1.09 10.68 10.64
C GLY A 102 0.39 11.97 11.11
N ARG A 103 0.77 13.14 10.56
CA ARG A 103 0.10 14.42 10.86
C ARG A 103 -1.28 14.56 10.22
N LEU A 104 -1.64 13.68 9.28
CA LEU A 104 -2.96 13.63 8.66
C LEU A 104 -3.94 12.76 9.45
N LEU A 105 -3.46 12.01 10.45
CA LEU A 105 -4.26 11.10 11.26
C LEU A 105 -4.80 11.88 12.47
N GLU A 106 -5.91 12.59 12.29
CA GLU A 106 -6.68 13.18 13.39
C GLU A 106 -7.37 12.11 14.25
#